data_AF-A0A7S2M9X2-F1
#
_entry.id   AF-A0A7S2M9X2-F1
#
_cell.length_a   1.000
_cell.length_b   1.000
_cell.length_c   1.000
_cell.angle_alpha   90.00
_cell.angle_beta   90.00
_cell.angle_gamma   90.00
#
_symmetry.space_group_name_H-M   'P 1'
#
loop_
_entity.id
_entity.type
_entity.pdbx_description
1 polymer ?
#
loop_
_entity_poly.entity_id
_entity_poly.type
_entity_poly.pdbx_seq_one_letter_code
_entity_poly.pdbx_strand_id
1 'polypeptide(L)'
;QPTPPQFPPPARGGRPLPPSAGSPGLAAMPGLGIFELDRTLEGVQGQIWDRVNGYKHWKGELAKNEDGLEKFAEGYKIFGFNRVERGYIYREWLPNAKQAFLTGEFNGWSNETPLKPEGFGRWCVELPDKADGTLMVPHRCQVKVRIETNDGQWIERVPAWIKLAWQDHKTNLFNGVFWEAPADEQYTFRHPRPEKPTNLRIYEAHVGMGSDQPKVATYADFARDVLPRVKRMGYNCVQLMAIAEHA
;
A
#
# COMPACT_ATOMS: atom_id res chain seq x y z
N GLN A 1 -9.03 -28.22 26.75
CA GLN A 1 -8.41 -27.06 26.09
C GLN A 1 -7.37 -27.61 25.11
N PRO A 2 -7.53 -27.44 23.79
CA PRO A 2 -6.53 -27.97 22.87
C PRO A 2 -5.31 -27.06 22.87
N THR A 3 -4.15 -27.68 23.06
CA THR A 3 -2.82 -27.08 23.08
C THR A 3 -2.55 -26.35 21.76
N PRO A 4 -2.03 -25.11 21.77
CA PRO A 4 -1.73 -24.40 20.53
C PRO A 4 -0.58 -25.11 19.79
N PRO A 5 -0.62 -25.16 18.44
CA PRO A 5 0.47 -25.73 17.66
C PRO A 5 1.74 -24.88 17.86
N GLN A 6 2.80 -25.50 18.38
CA GLN A 6 4.12 -24.89 18.42
C GLN A 6 4.70 -24.90 17.00
N PHE A 7 4.88 -23.71 16.42
CA PHE A 7 5.69 -23.53 15.23
C PHE A 7 7.05 -22.96 15.61
N PRO A 8 8.13 -23.39 14.93
CA PRO A 8 9.49 -22.96 15.24
C PRO A 8 9.66 -21.46 14.97
N PRO A 9 10.63 -20.81 15.64
CA PRO A 9 10.88 -19.37 15.47
C PRO A 9 11.26 -19.03 14.02
N PRO A 10 11.08 -17.77 13.59
CA PRO A 10 11.41 -17.35 12.24
C PRO A 10 12.90 -17.58 11.99
N ALA A 11 13.20 -18.37 10.96
CA ALA A 11 14.58 -18.65 10.56
C ALA A 11 15.26 -17.32 10.15
N ARG A 12 16.25 -16.89 10.93
CA ARG A 12 17.23 -15.90 10.48
C ARG A 12 18.00 -16.54 9.32
N GLY A 13 17.85 -15.97 8.13
CA GLY A 13 18.49 -16.45 6.90
C GLY A 13 17.46 -16.92 5.90
N GLY A 14 17.35 -16.21 4.76
CA GLY A 14 16.58 -16.68 3.63
C GLY A 14 17.03 -18.10 3.28
N ARG A 15 16.10 -19.05 3.27
CA ARG A 15 16.40 -20.40 2.78
C ARG A 15 16.88 -20.25 1.33
N PRO A 16 18.03 -20.84 0.96
CA PRO A 16 18.35 -21.04 -0.44
C PRO A 16 17.18 -21.80 -1.08
N LEU A 17 16.80 -21.41 -2.30
CA LEU A 17 15.94 -22.22 -3.14
C LEU A 17 16.50 -23.65 -3.15
N PRO A 18 15.65 -24.70 -3.03
CA PRO A 18 16.14 -26.06 -3.08
C PRO A 18 16.91 -26.28 -4.40
N PRO A 19 18.03 -27.04 -4.39
CA PRO A 19 18.75 -27.34 -5.61
C PRO A 19 17.80 -28.05 -6.57
N SER A 20 17.81 -27.63 -7.85
CA SER A 20 17.01 -28.26 -8.88
C SER A 20 17.37 -29.75 -8.94
N ALA A 21 16.40 -30.62 -8.69
CA ALA A 21 16.53 -32.03 -9.02
C ALA A 21 16.94 -32.13 -10.50
N GLY A 22 17.93 -32.97 -10.78
CA GLY A 22 18.64 -33.06 -12.06
C GLY A 22 17.74 -33.02 -13.29
N SER A 23 18.28 -32.42 -14.35
CA SER A 23 17.65 -32.20 -15.64
C SER A 23 16.89 -33.45 -16.13
N PRO A 24 15.55 -33.42 -16.14
CA PRO A 24 14.80 -34.32 -17.00
C PRO A 24 15.19 -33.95 -18.44
N GLY A 25 15.49 -34.96 -19.26
CA GLY A 25 15.92 -34.76 -20.65
C GLY A 25 15.00 -33.82 -21.42
N LEU A 26 15.56 -33.16 -22.44
CA LEU A 26 14.90 -32.25 -23.39
C LEU A 26 13.64 -32.89 -24.03
N ALA A 27 12.56 -32.99 -23.28
CA ALA A 27 11.23 -33.06 -23.83
C ALA A 27 10.83 -31.61 -24.11
N ALA A 28 10.52 -31.32 -25.37
CA ALA A 28 10.22 -29.99 -25.88
C ALA A 28 9.12 -29.30 -25.05
N MET A 29 9.54 -28.52 -24.04
CA MET A 29 8.69 -27.54 -23.40
C MET A 29 8.28 -26.55 -24.50
N PRO A 30 6.97 -26.26 -24.68
CA PRO A 30 6.56 -25.27 -25.67
C PRO A 30 7.35 -23.98 -25.43
N GLY A 31 8.11 -23.57 -26.45
CA GLY A 31 9.03 -22.45 -26.36
C GLY A 31 8.27 -21.18 -25.96
N LEU A 32 8.84 -20.38 -25.07
CA LEU A 32 8.29 -19.05 -24.80
C LEU A 32 8.41 -18.21 -26.08
N GLY A 33 7.34 -17.53 -26.48
CA GLY A 33 7.33 -16.74 -27.72
C GLY A 33 8.41 -15.65 -27.79
N ILE A 34 8.98 -15.25 -26.65
CA ILE A 34 10.13 -14.33 -26.60
C ILE A 34 11.38 -14.87 -27.30
N PHE A 35 11.56 -16.19 -27.39
CA PHE A 35 12.69 -16.80 -28.10
C PHE A 35 12.53 -16.72 -29.62
N GLU A 36 11.29 -16.72 -30.11
CA GLU A 36 10.99 -16.49 -31.53
C GLU A 36 11.23 -15.03 -31.91
N LEU A 37 10.91 -14.10 -31.00
CA LEU A 37 11.14 -12.66 -31.18
C LEU A 37 12.62 -12.30 -31.09
N ASP A 38 13.36 -12.92 -30.18
CA ASP A 38 14.78 -12.70 -29.97
C ASP A 38 15.50 -14.00 -29.60
N ARG A 39 16.14 -14.61 -30.60
CA ARG A 39 16.89 -15.86 -30.43
C ARG A 39 18.15 -15.71 -29.59
N THR A 40 18.65 -14.49 -29.37
CA THR A 40 19.85 -14.29 -28.52
C THR A 40 19.61 -14.70 -27.07
N LEU A 41 18.33 -14.77 -26.65
CA LEU A 41 17.90 -15.20 -25.33
C LEU A 41 18.01 -16.72 -25.09
N GLU A 42 18.16 -17.54 -26.14
CA GLU A 42 18.25 -19.00 -26.02
C GLU A 42 19.44 -19.46 -25.16
N GLY A 43 20.56 -18.72 -25.20
CA GLY A 43 21.75 -18.99 -24.39
C GLY A 43 21.53 -18.84 -22.87
N VAL A 44 20.46 -18.14 -22.46
CA VAL A 44 20.09 -17.93 -21.05
C VAL A 44 18.71 -18.49 -20.70
N GLN A 45 18.16 -19.37 -21.54
CA GLN A 45 16.81 -19.91 -21.40
C GLN A 45 16.53 -20.57 -20.03
N GLY A 46 17.53 -21.20 -19.40
CA GLY A 46 17.39 -21.80 -18.08
C GLY A 46 17.00 -20.77 -17.02
N GLN A 47 17.72 -19.64 -16.97
CA GLN A 47 17.42 -18.54 -16.04
C GLN A 47 16.04 -17.91 -16.30
N ILE A 48 15.63 -17.85 -17.56
CA ILE A 48 14.30 -17.36 -17.93
C ILE A 48 13.22 -18.32 -17.42
N TRP A 49 13.41 -19.63 -17.58
CA TRP A 49 12.50 -20.64 -17.05
C TRP A 49 12.43 -20.64 -15.52
N ASP A 50 13.54 -20.42 -14.82
CA ASP A 50 13.55 -20.27 -13.37
C ASP A 50 12.65 -19.11 -12.92
N ARG A 51 12.71 -17.96 -13.62
CA ARG A 51 11.82 -16.82 -13.35
C ARG A 51 10.35 -17.14 -13.63
N VAL A 52 10.06 -17.80 -14.76
CA VAL A 52 8.69 -18.20 -15.12
C VAL A 52 8.12 -19.18 -14.09
N ASN A 53 8.92 -20.15 -13.66
CA ASN A 53 8.52 -21.14 -12.66
C ASN A 53 8.34 -20.50 -11.28
N GLY A 54 9.21 -19.57 -10.89
CA GLY A 54 9.05 -18.76 -9.68
C GLY A 54 7.75 -17.94 -9.69
N TYR A 55 7.44 -17.28 -10.81
CA TYR A 55 6.16 -16.58 -10.98
C TYR A 55 4.96 -17.53 -10.88
N LYS A 56 5.00 -18.66 -11.58
CA LYS A 56 3.91 -19.67 -11.53
C LYS A 56 3.69 -20.21 -10.12
N HIS A 57 4.79 -20.49 -9.41
CA HIS A 57 4.74 -20.95 -8.02
C HIS A 57 4.03 -19.93 -7.13
N TRP A 58 4.50 -18.67 -7.09
CA TRP A 58 3.88 -17.64 -6.26
C TRP A 58 2.45 -17.31 -6.65
N LYS A 59 2.13 -17.30 -7.95
CA LYS A 59 0.75 -17.16 -8.42
C LYS A 59 -0.13 -18.30 -7.89
N GLY A 60 0.39 -19.53 -7.88
CA GLY A 60 -0.30 -20.70 -7.31
C GLY A 60 -0.49 -20.58 -5.80
N GLU A 61 0.52 -20.13 -5.06
CA GLU A 61 0.42 -19.90 -3.61
C GLU A 61 -0.63 -18.83 -3.27
N LEU A 62 -0.68 -17.71 -4.01
CA LEU A 62 -1.72 -16.69 -3.81
C LEU A 62 -3.11 -17.22 -4.16
N ALA A 63 -3.25 -18.00 -5.22
CA ALA A 63 -4.53 -18.62 -5.58
C ALA A 63 -5.03 -19.60 -4.50
N LYS A 64 -4.11 -20.33 -3.86
CA LYS A 64 -4.43 -21.31 -2.82
C LYS A 64 -4.75 -20.68 -1.47
N ASN A 65 -4.03 -19.64 -1.08
CA ASN A 65 -4.05 -19.13 0.30
C ASN A 65 -4.75 -17.77 0.45
N GLU A 66 -4.92 -17.01 -0.63
CA GLU A 66 -5.37 -15.60 -0.60
C GLU A 66 -6.49 -15.31 -1.62
N ASP A 67 -7.16 -16.35 -2.13
CA ASP A 67 -8.18 -16.27 -3.18
C ASP A 67 -7.71 -15.57 -4.48
N GLY A 68 -6.41 -15.67 -4.77
CA GLY A 68 -5.79 -15.15 -5.98
C GLY A 68 -5.27 -13.73 -5.86
N LEU A 69 -4.59 -13.29 -6.93
CA LEU A 69 -3.85 -12.03 -6.94
C LEU A 69 -4.75 -10.80 -6.74
N GLU A 70 -5.96 -10.81 -7.32
CA GLU A 70 -6.88 -9.67 -7.21
C GLU A 70 -7.32 -9.48 -5.77
N LYS A 71 -7.73 -10.55 -5.08
CA LYS A 71 -8.16 -10.48 -3.69
C LYS A 71 -7.02 -10.09 -2.76
N PHE A 72 -5.83 -10.67 -2.96
CA PHE A 72 -4.63 -10.33 -2.22
C PHE A 72 -4.26 -8.83 -2.36
N ALA A 73 -4.45 -8.25 -3.55
CA ALA A 73 -4.19 -6.83 -3.81
C ALA A 73 -5.17 -5.88 -3.10
N GLU A 74 -6.26 -6.39 -2.51
CA GLU A 74 -7.21 -5.61 -1.71
C GLU A 74 -6.79 -5.42 -0.25
N GLY A 75 -5.50 -5.61 0.09
CA GLY A 75 -5.00 -5.49 1.46
C GLY A 75 -5.37 -4.18 2.18
N TYR A 76 -5.56 -3.08 1.44
CA TYR A 76 -6.04 -1.79 1.98
C TYR A 76 -7.47 -1.86 2.57
N LYS A 77 -8.27 -2.88 2.21
CA LYS A 77 -9.59 -3.16 2.81
C LYS A 77 -9.49 -3.91 4.14
N ILE A 78 -8.28 -4.34 4.52
CA ILE A 78 -8.00 -5.15 5.71
C ILE A 78 -7.10 -4.41 6.69
N PHE A 79 -6.03 -3.77 6.16
CA PHE A 79 -5.06 -2.98 6.90
C PHE A 79 -5.37 -1.49 6.83
N GLY A 80 -4.82 -0.72 7.78
CA GLY A 80 -5.19 0.67 7.98
C GLY A 80 -6.56 0.79 8.64
N PHE A 81 -7.23 1.92 8.42
CA PHE A 81 -8.56 2.19 8.96
C PHE A 81 -9.64 1.70 7.99
N ASN A 82 -10.48 0.77 8.44
CA ASN A 82 -11.59 0.24 7.66
C ASN A 82 -12.90 0.38 8.41
N ARG A 83 -13.90 0.97 7.75
CA ARG A 83 -15.25 1.16 8.31
C ARG A 83 -15.90 -0.19 8.57
N VAL A 84 -16.55 -0.32 9.72
CA VAL A 84 -17.45 -1.42 10.08
C VAL A 84 -18.82 -0.84 10.42
N GLU A 85 -19.81 -1.70 10.71
CA GLU A 85 -21.21 -1.29 10.94
C GLU A 85 -21.32 -0.14 11.96
N ARG A 86 -20.55 -0.19 13.05
CA ARG A 86 -20.56 0.81 14.13
C ARG A 86 -19.16 1.25 14.56
N GLY A 87 -18.39 1.79 13.62
CA GLY A 87 -17.07 2.35 13.91
C GLY A 87 -16.03 1.97 12.87
N TYR A 88 -14.80 1.79 13.34
CA TYR A 88 -13.67 1.39 12.50
C TYR A 88 -12.90 0.24 13.15
N ILE A 89 -12.25 -0.56 12.31
CA ILE A 89 -11.13 -1.40 12.72
C ILE A 89 -9.88 -0.76 12.16
N TYR A 90 -8.91 -0.47 13.04
CA TYR A 90 -7.56 -0.14 12.63
C TYR A 90 -6.68 -1.39 12.73
N ARG A 91 -5.92 -1.70 11.68
CA ARG A 91 -5.01 -2.86 11.64
C ARG A 91 -3.65 -2.52 11.06
N GLU A 92 -2.59 -3.09 11.65
CA GLU A 92 -1.20 -2.91 11.24
C GLU A 92 -0.42 -4.22 11.30
N TRP A 93 0.64 -4.35 10.48
CA TRP A 93 1.56 -5.48 10.57
C TRP A 93 2.82 -5.11 11.35
N LEU A 94 2.91 -5.59 12.59
CA LEU A 94 3.96 -5.28 13.56
C LEU A 94 4.52 -6.58 14.18
N PRO A 95 5.22 -7.43 13.40
CA PRO A 95 5.66 -8.76 13.85
C PRO A 95 6.64 -8.75 15.02
N ASN A 96 7.37 -7.63 15.22
CA ASN A 96 8.38 -7.47 16.26
C ASN A 96 7.94 -6.52 17.39
N ALA A 97 6.65 -6.14 17.43
CA ALA A 97 6.12 -5.34 18.53
C ALA A 97 5.91 -6.22 19.76
N LYS A 98 6.34 -5.72 20.92
CA LYS A 98 5.98 -6.27 22.23
C LYS A 98 4.60 -5.79 22.65
N GLN A 99 4.31 -4.51 22.42
CA GLN A 99 2.98 -3.91 22.50
C GLN A 99 2.89 -2.71 21.55
N ALA A 100 1.67 -2.36 21.15
CA ALA A 100 1.41 -1.26 20.24
C ALA A 100 0.13 -0.51 20.66
N PHE A 101 0.11 0.79 20.39
CA PHE A 101 -0.99 1.69 20.70
C PHE A 101 -1.26 2.58 19.51
N LEU A 102 -2.55 2.84 19.24
CA LEU A 102 -2.94 3.92 18.37
C LEU A 102 -2.98 5.20 19.20
N THR A 103 -2.23 6.21 18.76
CA THR A 103 -2.10 7.48 19.47
C THR A 103 -2.49 8.60 18.53
N GLY A 104 -3.05 9.69 19.04
CA GLY A 104 -3.40 10.84 18.22
C GLY A 104 -4.07 11.95 19.02
N GLU A 105 -4.51 12.98 18.32
CA GLU A 105 -5.21 14.11 18.95
C GLU A 105 -6.47 13.64 19.70
N PHE A 106 -7.17 12.62 19.17
CA PHE A 106 -8.40 12.08 19.75
C PHE A 106 -8.25 11.49 21.17
N ASN A 107 -7.05 11.06 21.56
CA ASN A 107 -6.76 10.50 22.88
C ASN A 107 -5.62 11.23 23.61
N GLY A 108 -5.33 12.48 23.21
CA GLY A 108 -4.30 13.29 23.83
C GLY A 108 -2.88 12.73 23.68
N TRP A 109 -2.62 11.98 22.60
CA TRP A 109 -1.33 11.32 22.35
C TRP A 109 -0.91 10.33 23.46
N SER A 110 -1.90 9.68 24.10
CA SER A 110 -1.70 8.75 25.21
C SER A 110 -1.75 7.28 24.76
N ASN A 111 -1.35 6.37 25.65
CA ASN A 111 -1.39 4.92 25.43
C ASN A 111 -2.75 4.29 25.81
N GLU A 112 -3.86 5.03 25.69
CA GLU A 112 -5.18 4.56 26.11
C GLU A 112 -5.89 3.68 25.05
N THR A 113 -5.31 3.55 23.85
CA THR A 113 -5.91 2.77 22.74
C THR A 113 -4.96 1.65 22.31
N PRO A 114 -4.83 0.56 23.10
CA PRO A 114 -3.94 -0.56 22.79
C PRO A 114 -4.43 -1.36 21.59
N LEU A 115 -3.50 -1.80 20.75
CA LEU A 115 -3.75 -2.81 19.74
C LEU A 115 -3.60 -4.22 20.34
N LYS A 116 -4.40 -5.16 19.83
CA LYS A 116 -4.40 -6.57 20.20
C LYS A 116 -3.80 -7.41 19.06
N PRO A 117 -2.96 -8.42 19.36
CA PRO A 117 -2.41 -9.30 18.34
C PRO A 117 -3.48 -10.26 17.78
N GLU A 118 -3.47 -10.49 16.47
CA GLU A 118 -4.37 -11.39 15.73
C GLU A 118 -3.61 -12.54 15.03
N GLY A 119 -2.37 -12.78 15.44
CA GLY A 119 -1.46 -13.75 14.81
C GLY A 119 -0.80 -13.25 13.53
N PHE A 120 0.24 -13.96 13.08
CA PHE A 120 1.06 -13.61 11.91
C PHE A 120 1.65 -12.19 11.94
N GLY A 121 1.86 -11.65 13.15
CA GLY A 121 2.34 -10.28 13.35
C GLY A 121 1.32 -9.19 13.07
N ARG A 122 0.04 -9.52 12.86
CA ARG A 122 -1.04 -8.54 12.72
C ARG A 122 -1.52 -8.07 14.08
N TRP A 123 -1.82 -6.79 14.17
CA TRP A 123 -2.32 -6.13 15.37
C TRP A 123 -3.53 -5.28 14.98
N CYS A 124 -4.59 -5.28 15.79
CA CYS A 124 -5.80 -4.52 15.51
C CYS A 124 -6.35 -3.80 16.75
N VAL A 125 -7.18 -2.79 16.51
CA VAL A 125 -8.03 -2.20 17.54
C VAL A 125 -9.38 -1.81 16.93
N GLU A 126 -10.45 -2.10 17.66
CA GLU A 126 -11.79 -1.63 17.34
C GLU A 126 -11.98 -0.22 17.90
N LEU A 127 -12.50 0.67 17.07
CA LEU A 127 -12.75 2.07 17.36
C LEU A 127 -14.25 2.31 17.17
N PRO A 128 -15.08 1.94 18.18
CA PRO A 128 -16.53 2.07 18.06
C PRO A 128 -16.94 3.53 17.93
N ASP A 129 -18.00 3.81 17.19
CA ASP A 129 -18.60 5.14 17.19
C ASP A 129 -18.98 5.56 18.62
N LYS A 130 -18.93 6.85 18.91
CA LYS A 130 -19.31 7.41 20.21
C LYS A 130 -20.81 7.24 20.44
N ALA A 131 -21.24 7.42 21.70
CA ALA A 131 -22.64 7.26 22.09
C ALA A 131 -23.60 8.21 21.34
N ASP A 132 -23.10 9.36 20.88
CA ASP A 132 -23.83 10.35 20.07
C ASP A 132 -23.84 10.03 18.56
N GLY A 133 -23.24 8.91 18.15
CA GLY A 133 -23.14 8.47 16.75
C GLY A 133 -21.98 9.09 15.97
N THR A 134 -21.17 9.95 16.59
CA THR A 134 -19.99 10.53 15.94
C THR A 134 -18.80 9.57 15.96
N LEU A 135 -17.81 9.79 15.08
CA LEU A 135 -16.62 8.94 14.99
C LEU A 135 -15.74 9.07 16.24
N MET A 136 -15.17 7.95 16.72
CA MET A 136 -14.15 7.95 17.78
C MET A 136 -12.94 8.80 17.39
N VAL A 137 -12.43 8.58 16.17
CA VAL A 137 -11.36 9.36 15.57
C VAL A 137 -11.99 10.35 14.57
N PRO A 138 -12.00 11.66 14.86
CA PRO A 138 -12.63 12.64 13.96
C PRO A 138 -11.92 12.76 12.61
N HIS A 139 -12.66 13.15 11.56
CA HIS A 139 -12.06 13.53 10.28
C HIS A 139 -10.95 14.57 10.49
N ARG A 140 -9.81 14.40 9.79
CA ARG A 140 -8.59 15.24 9.90
C ARG A 140 -7.83 15.13 11.22
N CYS A 141 -8.18 14.18 12.09
CA CYS A 141 -7.41 13.90 13.30
C CYS A 141 -6.03 13.35 12.94
N GLN A 142 -4.98 13.93 13.52
CA GLN A 142 -3.61 13.41 13.41
C GLN A 142 -3.41 12.19 14.31
N VAL A 143 -2.71 11.18 13.79
CA VAL A 143 -2.49 9.89 14.43
C VAL A 143 -1.08 9.33 14.17
N LYS A 144 -0.62 8.49 15.08
CA LYS A 144 0.58 7.64 14.97
C LYS A 144 0.35 6.28 15.63
N VAL A 145 1.15 5.30 15.24
CA VAL A 145 1.30 4.06 15.98
C VAL A 145 2.51 4.19 16.91
N ARG A 146 2.30 3.98 18.20
CA ARG A 146 3.36 3.91 19.19
C ARG A 146 3.63 2.46 19.53
N ILE A 147 4.90 2.05 19.42
CA ILE A 147 5.31 0.65 19.46
C ILE A 147 6.40 0.51 20.53
N GLU A 148 6.23 -0.42 21.46
CA GLU A 148 7.34 -0.93 22.26
C GLU A 148 7.99 -2.09 21.48
N THR A 149 9.28 -1.97 21.19
CA THR A 149 10.05 -3.04 20.55
C THR A 149 10.37 -4.15 21.56
N ASN A 150 10.79 -5.32 21.06
CA ASN A 150 11.24 -6.42 21.93
C ASN A 150 12.41 -6.04 22.86
N ASP A 151 13.20 -5.02 22.50
CA ASP A 151 14.32 -4.52 23.30
C ASP A 151 13.88 -3.43 24.32
N GLY A 152 12.57 -3.19 24.45
CA GLY A 152 12.00 -2.24 25.41
C GLY A 152 12.04 -0.77 24.97
N GLN A 153 12.45 -0.48 23.74
CA GLN A 153 12.45 0.89 23.21
C GLN A 153 11.07 1.30 22.72
N TRP A 154 10.71 2.57 22.92
CA TRP A 154 9.50 3.16 22.37
C TRP A 154 9.80 3.92 21.10
N ILE A 155 9.06 3.60 20.04
CA ILE A 155 9.10 4.30 18.75
C ILE A 155 7.70 4.72 18.33
N GLU A 156 7.63 5.83 17.61
CA GLU A 156 6.39 6.29 16.97
C GLU A 156 6.54 6.26 15.45
N ARG A 157 5.49 5.81 14.76
CA ARG A 157 5.48 5.67 13.30
C ARG A 157 4.16 6.19 12.74
N VAL A 158 4.21 6.76 11.54
CA VAL A 158 3.02 6.98 10.73
C VAL A 158 2.45 5.61 10.34
N PRO A 159 1.13 5.36 10.45
CA PRO A 159 0.53 4.10 10.01
C PRO A 159 0.90 3.79 8.56
N ALA A 160 1.32 2.56 8.27
CA ALA A 160 1.84 2.20 6.94
C ALA A 160 0.78 2.31 5.84
N TRP A 161 -0.49 2.21 6.23
CA TRP A 161 -1.66 2.22 5.35
C TRP A 161 -2.48 3.52 5.48
N ILE A 162 -1.88 4.60 5.98
CA ILE A 162 -2.57 5.89 6.07
C ILE A 162 -2.86 6.44 4.67
N LYS A 163 -4.01 7.11 4.51
CA LYS A 163 -4.43 7.70 3.23
C LYS A 163 -3.86 9.10 3.00
N LEU A 164 -3.43 9.76 4.08
CA LEU A 164 -2.93 11.14 4.07
C LEU A 164 -1.93 11.32 5.22
N ALA A 165 -0.88 12.09 4.98
CA ALA A 165 0.02 12.55 6.03
C ALA A 165 0.19 14.06 5.94
N TRP A 166 0.35 14.72 7.08
CA TRP A 166 0.65 16.15 7.15
C TRP A 166 1.99 16.35 7.86
N GLN A 167 2.77 17.28 7.34
CA GLN A 167 3.98 17.74 8.02
C GLN A 167 3.60 18.71 9.14
N ASP A 168 4.06 18.42 10.35
CA ASP A 168 4.04 19.37 11.44
C ASP A 168 5.17 20.39 11.24
N HIS A 169 4.83 21.64 10.96
CA HIS A 169 5.81 22.71 10.72
C HIS A 169 6.61 23.12 11.97
N LYS A 170 6.27 22.64 13.17
CA LYS A 170 7.07 22.86 14.38
C LYS A 170 8.16 21.81 14.53
N THR A 171 7.83 20.54 14.30
CA THR A 171 8.78 19.42 14.46
C THR A 171 9.44 18.99 13.16
N ASN A 172 8.92 19.43 12.01
CA ASN A 172 9.24 18.98 10.65
C ASN A 172 9.00 17.48 10.40
N LEU A 173 8.33 16.80 11.33
CA LEU A 173 7.96 15.39 11.20
C LEU A 173 6.57 15.26 10.59
N PHE A 174 6.31 14.13 9.95
CA PHE A 174 4.99 13.80 9.42
C PHE A 174 4.16 13.04 10.45
N ASN A 175 2.86 13.36 10.47
CA ASN A 175 1.83 12.62 11.18
C ASN A 175 0.85 12.02 10.18
N GLY A 176 0.36 10.81 10.48
CA GLY A 176 -0.75 10.27 9.70
C GLY A 176 -2.02 11.07 9.99
N VAL A 177 -2.91 11.20 8.99
CA VAL A 177 -4.17 11.92 9.13
C VAL A 177 -5.30 10.95 8.86
N PHE A 178 -6.20 10.80 9.81
CA PHE A 178 -7.42 10.03 9.61
C PHE A 178 -8.34 10.78 8.62
N TRP A 179 -8.47 10.24 7.42
CA TRP A 179 -9.18 10.89 6.31
C TRP A 179 -10.48 10.17 5.98
N GLU A 180 -11.53 10.54 6.72
CA GLU A 180 -12.92 10.16 6.41
C GLU A 180 -13.75 11.42 6.14
N ALA A 181 -13.72 11.91 4.91
CA ALA A 181 -14.43 13.15 4.54
C ALA A 181 -15.95 12.97 4.69
N PRO A 182 -16.68 13.96 5.24
CA PRO A 182 -18.14 13.93 5.28
C PRO A 182 -18.73 13.92 3.86
N ALA A 183 -19.98 13.46 3.74
CA ALA A 183 -20.59 13.18 2.43
C ALA A 183 -20.62 14.37 1.47
N ASP A 184 -20.72 15.59 1.99
CA ASP A 184 -20.70 16.85 1.24
C ASP A 184 -19.31 17.28 0.75
N GLU A 185 -18.24 16.71 1.33
CA GLU A 185 -16.85 16.95 0.91
C GLU A 185 -16.29 15.81 0.03
N GLN A 186 -17.02 14.70 -0.12
CA GLN A 186 -16.56 13.56 -0.93
C GLN A 186 -16.66 13.83 -2.43
N TYR A 187 -15.56 13.63 -3.14
CA TYR A 187 -15.54 13.74 -4.60
C TYR A 187 -16.17 12.52 -5.27
N THR A 188 -17.20 12.76 -6.09
CA THR A 188 -17.79 11.74 -6.96
C THR A 188 -17.27 11.90 -8.39
N PHE A 189 -16.70 10.84 -8.96
CA PHE A 189 -16.24 10.83 -10.35
C PHE A 189 -17.41 11.05 -11.31
N ARG A 190 -17.27 12.05 -12.20
CA ARG A 190 -18.33 12.46 -13.14
C ARG A 190 -18.12 11.97 -14.57
N HIS A 191 -16.92 11.48 -14.88
CA HIS A 191 -16.52 11.10 -16.23
C HIS A 191 -15.97 9.66 -16.24
N PRO A 192 -16.27 8.86 -17.29
CA PRO A 192 -15.70 7.54 -17.44
C PRO A 192 -14.21 7.62 -17.81
N ARG A 193 -13.51 6.48 -17.71
CA ARG A 193 -12.16 6.35 -18.27
C ARG A 193 -12.22 6.48 -19.79
N PRO A 194 -11.31 7.24 -20.44
CA PRO A 194 -11.20 7.28 -21.89
C PRO A 194 -10.88 5.89 -22.48
N GLU A 195 -11.19 5.70 -23.75
CA GLU A 195 -10.76 4.51 -24.49
C GLU A 195 -9.23 4.43 -24.58
N LYS A 196 -8.71 3.20 -24.66
CA LYS A 196 -7.27 2.97 -24.82
C LYS A 196 -6.82 3.55 -26.18
N PRO A 197 -5.90 4.53 -26.21
CA PRO A 197 -5.45 5.11 -27.47
C PRO A 197 -4.59 4.10 -28.25
N THR A 198 -4.56 4.25 -29.58
CA THR A 198 -3.71 3.44 -30.47
C THR A 198 -2.22 3.76 -30.29
N ASN A 199 -1.89 5.04 -30.00
CA ASN A 199 -0.54 5.51 -29.73
C ASN A 199 -0.55 6.45 -28.52
N LEU A 200 0.46 6.36 -27.66
CA LEU A 200 0.61 7.24 -26.51
C LEU A 200 1.38 8.51 -26.89
N ARG A 201 0.77 9.66 -26.63
CA ARG A 201 1.41 10.99 -26.60
C ARG A 201 1.31 11.47 -25.16
N ILE A 202 2.37 11.23 -24.40
CA ILE A 202 2.41 11.40 -22.95
C ILE A 202 2.95 12.79 -22.61
N TYR A 203 2.18 13.53 -21.82
CA TYR A 203 2.66 14.74 -21.16
C TYR A 203 3.11 14.36 -19.74
N GLU A 204 4.41 14.33 -19.51
CA GLU A 204 4.97 14.13 -18.17
C GLU A 204 4.83 15.42 -17.36
N ALA A 205 4.35 15.29 -16.12
CA ALA A 205 4.05 16.43 -15.28
C ALA A 205 4.29 16.16 -13.79
N HIS A 206 4.72 17.23 -13.11
CA HIS A 206 4.80 17.30 -11.66
C HIS A 206 3.88 18.43 -11.17
N VAL A 207 2.91 18.11 -10.32
CA VAL A 207 1.85 19.06 -9.90
C VAL A 207 2.45 20.27 -9.18
N GLY A 208 3.31 20.04 -8.19
CA GLY A 208 3.83 21.11 -7.32
C GLY A 208 4.63 22.21 -8.03
N MET A 209 5.18 21.94 -9.22
CA MET A 209 5.94 22.92 -10.02
C MET A 209 5.19 23.32 -11.30
N GLY A 210 3.89 23.02 -11.38
CA GLY A 210 3.04 23.28 -12.54
C GLY A 210 2.50 24.71 -12.64
N SER A 211 3.01 25.65 -11.84
CA SER A 211 2.62 27.07 -11.81
C SER A 211 3.84 27.96 -12.08
N ASP A 212 3.57 29.17 -12.58
CA ASP A 212 4.56 30.24 -12.73
C ASP A 212 4.87 30.97 -11.40
N GLN A 213 4.05 30.75 -10.36
CA GLN A 213 4.24 31.34 -9.05
C GLN A 213 5.31 30.58 -8.25
N PRO A 214 6.14 31.27 -7.44
CA PRO A 214 7.16 30.64 -6.59
C PRO A 214 6.52 29.99 -5.35
N LYS A 215 5.66 29.00 -5.55
CA LYS A 215 4.95 28.23 -4.53
C LYS A 215 4.78 26.79 -4.97
N VAL A 216 4.47 25.90 -4.04
CA VAL A 216 3.97 24.56 -4.38
C VAL A 216 2.54 24.72 -4.93
N ALA A 217 2.35 24.46 -6.22
CA ALA A 217 1.06 24.53 -6.87
C ALA A 217 0.13 23.38 -6.41
N THR A 218 -1.17 23.61 -6.46
CA THR A 218 -2.17 22.64 -5.99
C THR A 218 -2.68 21.74 -7.12
N TYR A 219 -3.28 20.59 -6.77
CA TYR A 219 -4.01 19.75 -7.73
C TYR A 219 -5.12 20.53 -8.46
N ALA A 220 -5.77 21.47 -7.78
CA ALA A 220 -6.81 22.31 -8.38
C ALA A 220 -6.24 23.30 -9.41
N ASP A 221 -5.08 23.90 -9.13
CA ASP A 221 -4.36 24.76 -10.08
C ASP A 221 -3.96 23.96 -11.33
N PHE A 222 -3.39 22.77 -11.14
CA PHE A 222 -3.00 21.89 -12.25
C PHE A 222 -4.19 21.49 -13.13
N ALA A 223 -5.32 21.12 -12.50
CA ALA A 223 -6.53 20.75 -13.22
C ALA A 223 -7.13 21.92 -14.02
N ARG A 224 -7.12 23.13 -13.44
CA ARG A 224 -7.68 24.35 -14.05
C ARG A 224 -6.81 24.88 -15.18
N ASP A 225 -5.50 24.96 -14.96
CA ASP A 225 -4.61 25.75 -15.83
C ASP A 225 -3.75 24.89 -16.76
N VAL A 226 -3.31 23.72 -16.29
CA VAL A 226 -2.36 22.86 -17.04
C VAL A 226 -3.10 21.87 -17.94
N LEU A 227 -4.10 21.14 -17.43
CA LEU A 227 -4.81 20.13 -18.23
C LEU A 227 -5.42 20.67 -19.55
N PRO A 228 -6.05 21.87 -19.59
CA PRO A 228 -6.53 22.43 -20.86
C PRO A 228 -5.40 22.69 -21.87
N ARG A 229 -4.22 23.10 -21.41
CA ARG A 229 -3.04 23.29 -22.26
C ARG A 229 -2.56 21.96 -22.82
N VAL A 230 -2.44 20.93 -21.97
CA VAL A 230 -2.06 19.57 -22.39
C VAL A 230 -2.98 19.06 -23.51
N LYS A 231 -4.30 19.23 -23.33
CA LYS A 231 -5.29 18.87 -24.35
C LYS A 231 -5.11 19.68 -25.64
N ARG A 232 -4.93 21.01 -25.57
CA ARG A 232 -4.70 21.86 -26.75
C ARG A 232 -3.45 21.47 -27.54
N MET A 233 -2.41 20.99 -26.87
CA MET A 233 -1.18 20.52 -27.51
C MET A 233 -1.31 19.12 -28.15
N GLY A 234 -2.47 18.46 -28.01
CA GLY A 234 -2.76 17.18 -28.68
C GLY A 234 -2.24 15.93 -27.95
N TYR A 235 -1.77 16.07 -26.71
CA TYR A 235 -1.45 14.94 -25.85
C TYR A 235 -2.72 14.17 -25.46
N ASN A 236 -2.60 12.85 -25.31
CA ASN A 236 -3.72 11.97 -24.98
C ASN A 236 -3.50 11.15 -23.71
N CYS A 237 -2.36 11.35 -23.04
CA CYS A 237 -2.01 10.72 -21.78
C CYS A 237 -1.25 11.74 -20.92
N VAL A 238 -1.48 11.72 -19.61
CA VAL A 238 -0.70 12.50 -18.64
C VAL A 238 0.01 11.51 -17.72
N GLN A 239 1.33 11.59 -17.65
CA GLN A 239 2.10 10.88 -16.64
C GLN A 239 2.27 11.81 -15.45
N LEU A 240 1.59 11.49 -14.34
CA LEU A 240 1.70 12.24 -13.09
C LEU A 240 2.84 11.67 -12.24
N MET A 241 3.81 12.52 -11.94
CA MET A 241 4.92 12.23 -11.04
C MET A 241 4.62 12.73 -9.63
N ALA A 242 5.37 12.22 -8.65
CA ALA A 242 5.37 12.72 -7.27
C ALA A 242 3.98 12.74 -6.59
N ILE A 243 3.15 11.73 -6.90
CA ILE A 243 1.81 11.57 -6.29
C ILE A 243 1.88 10.76 -5.00
N ALA A 244 2.69 9.70 -4.96
CA ALA A 244 2.96 9.01 -3.71
C ALA A 244 3.71 9.97 -2.78
N GLU A 245 3.29 10.01 -1.52
CA GLU A 245 3.82 10.94 -0.52
C GLU A 245 5.35 10.78 -0.38
N HIS A 246 6.05 11.91 -0.23
CA HIS A 246 7.50 11.97 -0.09
C HIS A 246 7.88 13.18 0.77
N ALA A 247 8.81 12.96 1.71
CA ALA A 247 9.27 13.95 2.70
C ALA A 247 10.50 14.74 2.22
#